data_AF-A0A9P0EYL9-F1
#
_entry.id   AF-A0A9P0EYL9-F1
#
_cell.length_a   1.000
_cell.length_b   1.000
_cell.length_c   1.000
_cell.angle_alpha   90.00
_cell.angle_beta   90.00
_cell.angle_gamma   90.00
#
_symmetry.space_group_name_H-M   'P 1'
#
loop_
_entity.id
_entity.type
_entity.pdbx_description
1 polymer ?
#
loop_
_entity_poly.entity_id
_entity_poly.type
_entity_poly.pdbx_seq_one_letter_code
_entity_poly.pdbx_strand_id
1 'polypeptide(L)'
;MPSSLTLKDVDQQKFVTAFAAFLKKSGKLKVPAWVDVVKTGKHKELAPFDRDWYYTRCAAVLRHIYFRSPVGTKTVCKIFGGRKRNGVCPSHFCPSAGSVARKALQSLEDCKLIEKVEKGRRITPSGQRDVDRIAGKVRTEIKKKKFLHQQKTSGIKVAIPGTIDA
;
A
#
# COMPACT_ATOMS: atom_id res chain seq x y z
N MET A 1 -14.15 16.44 -18.10
CA MET A 1 -12.94 15.95 -17.43
C MET A 1 -13.35 15.14 -16.21
N PRO A 2 -12.86 13.92 -15.98
CA PRO A 2 -13.17 13.24 -14.71
C PRO A 2 -12.59 14.10 -13.58
N SER A 3 -13.46 14.49 -12.64
CA SER A 3 -13.11 15.23 -11.41
C SER A 3 -11.79 14.72 -10.84
N SER A 4 -10.79 15.60 -10.68
CA SER A 4 -9.42 15.26 -10.28
C SER A 4 -9.41 14.52 -8.93
N LEU A 5 -9.34 13.20 -8.98
CA LEU A 5 -9.34 12.34 -7.79
C LEU A 5 -7.91 11.85 -7.57
N THR A 6 -7.37 12.18 -6.41
CA THR A 6 -6.00 11.85 -6.04
C THR A 6 -5.99 10.78 -4.96
N LEU A 7 -4.81 10.17 -4.73
CA LEU A 7 -4.61 9.27 -3.60
C LEU A 7 -4.96 9.88 -2.22
N LYS A 8 -4.96 11.22 -2.12
CA LYS A 8 -5.28 11.94 -0.88
C LYS A 8 -6.77 11.83 -0.51
N ASP A 9 -7.63 11.56 -1.48
CA ASP A 9 -9.09 11.54 -1.32
C ASP A 9 -9.65 10.16 -0.94
N VAL A 10 -8.76 9.18 -0.74
CA VAL A 10 -9.13 7.77 -0.50
C VAL A 10 -8.58 7.30 0.84
N ASP A 11 -9.41 6.52 1.54
CA ASP A 11 -9.04 5.85 2.79
C ASP A 11 -7.79 4.99 2.62
N GLN A 12 -6.87 5.13 3.57
CA GLN A 12 -5.55 4.51 3.51
C GLN A 12 -5.63 2.98 3.45
N GLN A 13 -6.43 2.38 4.33
CA GLN A 13 -6.48 0.91 4.45
C GLN A 13 -7.04 0.31 3.17
N LYS A 14 -8.15 0.85 2.68
CA LYS A 14 -8.80 0.38 1.45
C LYS A 14 -7.90 0.53 0.23
N PHE A 15 -7.15 1.63 0.12
CA PHE A 15 -6.19 1.81 -0.96
C PHE A 15 -5.07 0.77 -0.92
N VAL A 16 -4.45 0.56 0.25
CA VAL A 16 -3.31 -0.36 0.38
C VAL A 16 -3.73 -1.79 0.02
N THR A 17 -4.90 -2.25 0.49
CA THR A 17 -5.42 -3.57 0.13
C THR A 17 -5.71 -3.69 -1.36
N ALA A 18 -6.34 -2.70 -1.98
CA ALA A 18 -6.66 -2.72 -3.41
C ALA A 18 -5.39 -2.69 -4.28
N PHE A 19 -4.40 -1.87 -3.89
CA PHE A 19 -3.14 -1.76 -4.61
C PHE A 19 -2.28 -3.03 -4.46
N ALA A 20 -2.29 -3.66 -3.28
CA ALA A 20 -1.64 -4.96 -3.08
C ALA A 20 -2.24 -6.04 -4.00
N ALA A 21 -3.58 -6.07 -4.12
CA ALA A 21 -4.26 -6.97 -5.05
C ALA A 21 -3.91 -6.68 -6.51
N PHE A 22 -3.77 -5.41 -6.89
CA PHE A 22 -3.31 -5.01 -8.22
C PHE A 22 -1.89 -5.49 -8.51
N LEU A 23 -0.96 -5.28 -7.57
CA LEU A 23 0.42 -5.74 -7.71
C LEU A 23 0.50 -7.26 -7.89
N LYS A 24 -0.28 -8.01 -7.10
CA LYS A 24 -0.38 -9.46 -7.22
C LYS A 24 -0.91 -9.90 -8.60
N LYS A 25 -2.00 -9.28 -9.07
CA LYS A 25 -2.57 -9.55 -10.41
C LYS A 25 -1.61 -9.19 -11.54
N SER A 26 -0.80 -8.15 -11.36
CA SER A 26 0.14 -7.71 -12.40
C SER A 26 1.28 -8.69 -12.63
N GLY A 27 1.67 -9.49 -11.62
CA GLY A 27 2.81 -10.42 -11.69
C GLY A 27 4.19 -9.76 -11.91
N LYS A 28 4.27 -8.43 -12.05
CA LYS A 28 5.52 -7.70 -12.36
C LYS A 28 6.44 -7.53 -11.16
N LEU A 29 5.92 -7.69 -9.95
CA LEU A 29 6.65 -7.43 -8.72
C LEU A 29 7.51 -8.64 -8.35
N LYS A 30 8.83 -8.46 -8.40
CA LYS A 30 9.79 -9.47 -7.96
C LYS A 30 9.72 -9.66 -6.45
N VAL A 31 9.18 -10.80 -6.02
CA VAL A 31 9.14 -11.20 -4.61
C VAL A 31 10.46 -11.89 -4.24
N PRO A 32 11.17 -11.44 -3.18
CA PRO A 32 12.38 -12.11 -2.73
C PRO A 32 12.09 -13.53 -2.19
N ALA A 33 13.00 -14.47 -2.45
CA ALA A 33 12.84 -15.87 -2.04
C ALA A 33 12.72 -16.09 -0.52
N TRP A 34 13.25 -15.18 0.29
CA TRP A 34 13.23 -15.29 1.76
C TRP A 34 11.94 -14.75 2.42
N VAL A 35 10.97 -14.24 1.65
CA VAL A 35 9.77 -13.57 2.18
C VAL A 35 8.96 -14.45 3.13
N ASP A 36 8.97 -15.76 2.92
CA ASP A 36 8.21 -16.73 3.72
C ASP A 36 8.90 -17.11 5.05
N VAL A 37 10.18 -16.80 5.20
CA VAL A 37 10.99 -17.23 6.35
C VAL A 37 11.24 -16.09 7.34
N VAL A 38 11.18 -14.84 6.88
CA VAL A 38 11.62 -13.68 7.67
C VAL A 38 10.50 -13.01 8.45
N LYS A 39 10.89 -12.37 9.54
CA LYS A 39 10.08 -11.33 10.20
C LYS A 39 10.33 -9.95 9.60
N THR A 40 9.34 -9.06 9.74
CA THR A 40 9.39 -7.69 9.19
C THR A 40 10.39 -6.75 9.87
N GLY A 41 10.82 -7.08 11.09
CA GLY A 41 11.77 -6.27 11.85
C GLY A 41 12.27 -6.95 13.12
N LYS A 42 13.39 -6.45 13.66
CA LYS A 42 14.01 -6.99 14.88
C LYS A 42 13.08 -6.95 16.09
N HIS A 43 12.21 -5.94 16.14
CA HIS A 43 11.26 -5.71 17.24
C HIS A 43 10.04 -6.65 17.23
N LYS A 44 9.85 -7.44 16.17
CA LYS A 44 8.77 -8.45 16.12
C LYS A 44 9.30 -9.78 16.65
N GLU A 45 8.44 -10.48 17.37
CA GLU A 45 8.70 -11.83 17.88
C GLU A 45 8.30 -12.88 16.84
N LEU A 46 7.15 -12.69 16.19
CA LEU A 46 6.59 -13.59 15.17
C LEU A 46 6.68 -13.02 13.76
N ALA A 47 6.64 -13.91 12.76
CA ALA A 47 6.51 -13.57 11.36
C ALA A 47 5.08 -13.10 11.02
N PRO A 48 4.88 -12.37 9.90
CA PRO A 48 3.54 -12.03 9.42
C PRO A 48 2.70 -13.27 9.11
N PHE A 49 1.42 -13.25 9.49
CA PHE A 49 0.48 -14.34 9.20
C PHE A 49 0.01 -14.36 7.74
N ASP A 50 -0.09 -13.19 7.12
CA ASP A 50 -0.49 -13.05 5.72
C ASP A 50 0.68 -13.47 4.81
N ARG A 51 0.46 -14.44 3.91
CA ARG A 51 1.46 -14.87 2.93
C ARG A 51 1.79 -13.76 1.91
N ASP A 52 0.82 -12.89 1.62
CA ASP A 52 0.96 -11.79 0.67
C ASP A 52 1.46 -10.49 1.32
N TRP A 53 1.99 -10.56 2.55
CA TRP A 53 2.40 -9.38 3.33
C TRP A 53 3.39 -8.47 2.58
N TYR A 54 4.22 -9.04 1.69
CA TYR A 54 5.19 -8.27 0.91
C TYR A 54 4.52 -7.32 -0.08
N TYR A 55 3.41 -7.70 -0.70
CA TYR A 55 2.64 -6.83 -1.59
C TYR A 55 2.00 -5.67 -0.82
N THR A 56 1.42 -5.98 0.34
CA THR A 56 0.87 -4.98 1.26
C THR A 56 1.95 -4.00 1.73
N ARG A 57 3.15 -4.51 2.03
CA ARG A 57 4.32 -3.69 2.38
C ARG A 57 4.73 -2.75 1.24
N CYS A 58 4.81 -3.26 0.01
CA CYS A 58 5.16 -2.46 -1.17
C CYS A 58 4.11 -1.38 -1.45
N ALA A 59 2.82 -1.70 -1.36
CA ALA A 59 1.72 -0.76 -1.51
C ALA A 59 1.79 0.38 -0.48
N ALA A 60 2.06 0.05 0.79
CA ALA A 60 2.23 1.04 1.86
C ALA A 60 3.46 1.94 1.66
N VAL A 61 4.58 1.38 1.19
CA VAL A 61 5.80 2.14 0.85
C VAL A 61 5.53 3.10 -0.31
N LEU A 62 4.88 2.63 -1.37
CA LEU A 62 4.55 3.47 -2.54
C LEU A 62 3.63 4.62 -2.14
N ARG A 63 2.59 4.34 -1.34
CA ARG A 63 1.72 5.39 -0.78
C ARG A 63 2.55 6.43 -0.03
N HIS A 64 3.44 6.00 0.86
CA HIS A 64 4.26 6.96 1.61
C HIS A 64 5.11 7.85 0.71
N ILE A 65 5.71 7.29 -0.35
CA ILE A 65 6.52 8.04 -1.33
C ILE A 65 5.68 9.06 -2.10
N TYR A 66 4.42 8.75 -2.39
CA TYR A 66 3.49 9.70 -3.01
C TYR A 66 3.28 10.95 -2.14
N PHE A 67 3.11 10.77 -0.82
CA PHE A 67 2.87 11.89 0.10
C PHE A 67 4.15 12.65 0.46
N ARG A 68 5.23 11.92 0.69
CA ARG A 68 6.51 12.50 1.11
C ARG A 68 7.59 12.00 0.18
N SER A 69 8.06 12.87 -0.72
CA SER A 69 9.19 12.61 -1.61
C SER A 69 10.28 13.65 -1.36
N PRO A 70 11.58 13.29 -1.38
CA PRO A 70 12.16 11.96 -1.62
C PRO A 70 12.30 11.08 -0.36
N VAL A 71 12.30 9.75 -0.51
CA VAL A 71 12.41 8.78 0.60
C VAL A 71 13.63 7.86 0.47
N GLY A 72 14.38 7.70 1.56
CA GLY A 72 15.49 6.75 1.69
C GLY A 72 15.13 5.49 2.48
N THR A 73 16.00 4.48 2.43
CA THR A 73 15.79 3.20 3.14
C THR A 73 15.69 3.38 4.66
N LYS A 74 16.51 4.28 5.25
CA LYS A 74 16.45 4.57 6.71
C LYS A 74 15.10 5.18 7.12
N THR A 75 14.52 6.04 6.29
CA THR A 75 13.20 6.64 6.55
C THR A 75 12.12 5.57 6.55
N VAL A 76 12.12 4.68 5.55
CA VAL A 76 11.22 3.51 5.52
C VAL A 76 11.41 2.64 6.76
N CYS A 77 12.66 2.42 7.18
CA CYS A 77 12.96 1.63 8.37
C CYS A 77 12.36 2.23 9.65
N LYS A 78 12.37 3.57 9.77
CA LYS A 78 11.78 4.31 10.89
C LYS A 78 10.25 4.26 10.87
N ILE A 79 9.63 4.48 9.70
CA ILE A 79 8.17 4.48 9.53
C ILE A 79 7.57 3.14 9.96
N PHE A 80 8.18 2.04 9.52
CA PHE A 80 7.75 0.69 9.89
C PHE A 80 8.43 0.15 11.14
N GLY A 81 9.16 1.00 11.86
CA GLY A 81 9.74 0.68 13.16
C GLY A 81 8.66 0.54 14.23
N GLY A 82 9.08 0.18 15.43
CA GLY A 82 8.15 -0.01 16.53
C GLY A 82 8.84 -0.17 17.86
N ARG A 83 8.02 -0.30 18.91
CA ARG A 83 8.47 -0.56 20.26
C ARG A 83 8.98 -2.00 20.37
N LYS A 84 10.22 -2.18 20.81
CA LYS A 84 10.80 -3.50 21.10
C LYS A 84 10.67 -3.81 22.59
N ARG A 85 10.09 -4.97 22.91
CA ARG A 85 10.10 -5.52 24.27
C ARG A 85 11.48 -6.09 24.57
N ASN A 86 12.09 -5.69 25.69
CA ASN A 86 13.41 -6.16 26.14
C ASN A 86 13.30 -7.04 27.39
N GLY A 87 12.19 -7.79 27.53
CA GLY A 87 11.92 -8.60 28.73
C GLY A 87 11.62 -7.70 29.94
N VAL A 88 12.52 -7.74 30.92
CA VAL A 88 12.45 -6.96 32.16
C VAL A 88 12.90 -5.51 31.96
N CYS A 89 13.78 -5.24 31.00
CA CYS A 89 14.25 -3.88 30.74
C CYS A 89 13.19 -3.02 30.03
N PRO A 90 13.24 -1.68 30.22
CA PRO A 90 12.34 -0.75 29.54
C PRO A 90 12.32 -0.92 28.02
N SER A 91 11.14 -0.63 27.45
CA SER A 91 10.92 -0.74 26.02
C SER A 91 11.50 0.46 25.27
N HIS A 92 12.23 0.22 24.19
CA HIS A 92 12.80 1.27 23.34
C HIS A 92 12.34 1.14 21.89
N PHE A 93 12.40 2.24 21.15
CA PHE A 93 12.15 2.25 19.72
C PHE A 93 13.23 1.46 18.97
N CYS A 94 12.81 0.62 18.03
CA CYS A 94 13.71 -0.14 17.18
C CYS A 94 13.25 -0.06 15.71
N PRO A 95 14.15 0.28 14.78
CA PRO A 95 13.81 0.33 13.37
C PRO A 95 13.43 -1.05 12.82
N SER A 96 12.70 -1.07 11.71
CA SER A 96 12.41 -2.31 10.97
C SER A 96 13.63 -2.82 10.19
N ALA A 97 13.48 -4.01 9.58
CA ALA A 97 14.54 -4.64 8.82
C ALA A 97 14.90 -3.83 7.56
N GLY A 98 16.17 -3.44 7.44
CA GLY A 98 16.69 -2.71 6.28
C GLY A 98 16.68 -3.50 4.98
N SER A 99 16.81 -4.84 5.05
CA SER A 99 16.73 -5.73 3.90
C SER A 99 15.36 -5.67 3.23
N VAL A 100 14.29 -5.76 4.02
CA VAL A 100 12.89 -5.65 3.57
C VAL A 100 12.63 -4.30 2.93
N ALA A 101 13.02 -3.21 3.59
CA ALA A 101 12.85 -1.86 3.05
C ALA A 101 13.61 -1.66 1.72
N ARG A 102 14.86 -2.13 1.64
CA ARG A 102 15.68 -2.02 0.42
C ARG A 102 15.09 -2.82 -0.73
N LYS A 103 14.68 -4.07 -0.48
CA LYS A 103 14.08 -4.91 -1.52
C LYS A 103 12.73 -4.38 -1.98
N ALA A 104 11.87 -3.89 -1.10
CA ALA A 104 10.61 -3.27 -1.50
C ALA A 104 10.82 -2.07 -2.45
N LEU A 105 11.81 -1.22 -2.16
CA LEU A 105 12.15 -0.08 -3.03
C LEU A 105 12.71 -0.54 -4.39
N GLN A 106 13.59 -1.54 -4.39
CA GLN A 106 14.14 -2.12 -5.64
C GLN A 106 13.03 -2.79 -6.47
N SER A 107 12.16 -3.59 -5.87
CA SER A 107 11.05 -4.23 -6.58
C SER A 107 10.09 -3.22 -7.22
N LEU A 108 9.87 -2.06 -6.59
CA LEU A 108 9.03 -0.99 -7.15
C LEU A 108 9.73 -0.16 -8.23
N GLU A 109 11.06 -0.03 -8.14
CA GLU A 109 11.92 0.57 -9.16
C GLU A 109 11.95 -0.31 -10.44
N ASP A 110 12.07 -1.63 -10.27
CA ASP A 110 11.98 -2.61 -11.36
C ASP A 110 10.61 -2.53 -12.08
N CYS A 111 9.54 -2.24 -11.33
CA CYS A 111 8.20 -2.01 -11.88
C CYS A 111 8.02 -0.63 -12.55
N LYS A 112 9.05 0.22 -12.58
CA LYS A 112 9.03 1.60 -13.09
C LYS A 112 8.00 2.53 -12.44
N LEU A 113 7.53 2.17 -11.23
CA LEU A 113 6.60 3.00 -10.45
C LEU A 113 7.34 4.10 -9.68
N ILE A 114 8.60 3.85 -9.37
CA ILE A 114 9.48 4.71 -8.59
C ILE A 114 10.80 4.89 -9.35
N GLU A 115 11.39 6.07 -9.24
CA GLU A 115 12.71 6.41 -9.76
C GLU A 115 13.68 6.76 -8.63
N LYS A 116 14.96 6.50 -8.89
CA LYS A 116 16.05 6.90 -8.01
C LYS A 116 16.44 8.36 -8.27
N VAL A 117 16.56 9.12 -7.20
CA VAL A 117 17.01 10.52 -7.19
C VAL A 117 18.23 10.62 -6.28
N GLU A 118 19.07 11.64 -6.45
CA GLU A 118 20.32 11.84 -5.70
C GLU A 118 20.17 11.64 -4.17
N LYS A 119 19.08 12.12 -3.58
CA LYS A 119 18.80 12.02 -2.12
C LYS A 119 17.74 10.98 -1.75
N GLY A 120 17.36 10.05 -2.64
CA GLY A 120 16.43 8.98 -2.31
C GLY A 120 15.66 8.41 -3.49
N ARG A 121 14.36 8.19 -3.29
CA ARG A 121 13.43 7.73 -4.32
C ARG A 121 12.21 8.64 -4.41
N ARG A 122 11.72 8.82 -5.63
CA ARG A 122 10.52 9.59 -5.97
C ARG A 122 9.58 8.76 -6.83
N ILE A 123 8.29 9.07 -6.82
CA ILE A 123 7.33 8.44 -7.72
C ILE A 123 7.51 8.93 -9.17
N THR A 124 7.41 8.03 -10.15
CA THR A 124 7.43 8.41 -11.56
C THR A 124 6.09 9.00 -12.01
N PRO A 125 6.04 9.80 -13.10
CA PRO A 125 4.77 10.26 -13.67
C PRO A 125 3.83 9.10 -14.06
N SER A 126 4.38 7.98 -14.55
CA SER A 126 3.62 6.76 -14.84
C SER A 126 3.06 6.14 -13.55
N GLY A 127 3.88 6.03 -12.50
CA GLY A 127 3.47 5.50 -11.21
C GLY A 127 2.36 6.34 -10.58
N GLN A 128 2.45 7.67 -10.68
CA GLN A 128 1.41 8.58 -10.22
C GLN A 128 0.07 8.34 -10.93
N ARG A 129 0.08 8.20 -12.26
CA ARG A 129 -1.11 7.90 -13.06
C ARG A 129 -1.77 6.59 -12.63
N ASP A 130 -0.99 5.54 -12.41
CA ASP A 130 -1.52 4.23 -12.00
C ASP A 130 -2.10 4.26 -10.58
N VAL A 131 -1.43 4.95 -9.66
CA VAL A 131 -1.91 5.17 -8.29
C VAL A 131 -3.23 5.94 -8.28
N ASP A 132 -3.32 7.05 -9.01
CA ASP A 132 -4.54 7.87 -9.05
C ASP A 132 -5.70 7.14 -9.77
N ARG A 133 -5.40 6.35 -10.82
CA ARG A 133 -6.39 5.47 -11.47
C ARG A 133 -6.97 4.45 -10.49
N ILE A 134 -6.13 3.81 -9.67
CA ILE A 134 -6.58 2.84 -8.68
C ILE A 134 -7.35 3.52 -7.55
N ALA A 135 -6.93 4.71 -7.11
CA ALA A 135 -7.69 5.52 -6.15
C ALA A 135 -9.12 5.81 -6.66
N GLY A 136 -9.26 6.13 -7.96
CA GLY A 136 -10.56 6.32 -8.59
C GLY A 136 -11.45 5.07 -8.52
N LYS A 137 -10.89 3.89 -8.83
CA LYS A 137 -11.60 2.61 -8.73
C LYS A 137 -12.05 2.32 -7.31
N VAL A 138 -11.17 2.51 -6.32
CA VAL A 138 -11.49 2.28 -4.90
C VAL A 138 -12.63 3.18 -4.44
N ARG A 139 -12.66 4.46 -4.84
CA ARG A 139 -13.76 5.36 -4.47
C ARG A 139 -15.09 4.90 -5.07
N THR A 140 -15.10 4.46 -6.32
CA THR A 140 -16.29 3.90 -6.98
C THR A 140 -16.78 2.65 -6.26
N GLU A 141 -15.88 1.75 -5.88
CA GLU A 141 -16.23 0.55 -5.10
C GLU A 141 -16.79 0.89 -3.71
N ILE A 142 -16.23 1.89 -3.03
CA ILE A 142 -16.74 2.36 -1.73
C ILE A 142 -18.15 2.94 -1.89
N LYS A 143 -18.39 3.78 -2.91
CA LYS A 143 -19.72 4.32 -3.20
C LYS A 143 -20.73 3.20 -3.45
N LYS A 144 -20.37 2.21 -4.28
CA LYS A 144 -21.21 1.04 -4.57
C LYS A 144 -21.53 0.24 -3.31
N LYS A 145 -20.54 -0.03 -2.44
CA LYS A 145 -20.74 -0.74 -1.16
C LYS A 145 -21.67 0.02 -0.21
N LYS A 146 -21.53 1.35 -0.12
CA LYS A 146 -22.42 2.19 0.71
C LYS A 146 -23.87 2.15 0.21
N PHE A 147 -24.06 2.24 -1.11
CA PHE A 147 -25.38 2.14 -1.73
C PHE A 147 -26.05 0.78 -1.48
N LEU A 148 -25.30 -0.31 -1.68
CA LEU A 148 -25.79 -1.67 -1.38
C LEU A 148 -26.13 -1.87 0.10
N HIS A 149 -25.34 -1.27 1.00
CA HIS A 149 -25.63 -1.33 2.43
C HIS A 149 -26.92 -0.58 2.77
N GLN A 150 -27.13 0.62 2.20
CA GLN A 150 -28.36 1.41 2.36
C GLN A 150 -29.60 0.66 1.84
N GLN A 151 -29.53 0.01 0.68
CA GLN A 151 -30.64 -0.81 0.16
C GLN A 151 -31.02 -1.95 1.09
N LYS A 152 -30.03 -2.56 1.77
CA LYS A 152 -30.28 -3.66 2.73
C LYS A 152 -30.93 -3.16 4.03
N THR A 153 -30.61 -1.94 4.46
CA THR A 153 -31.19 -1.35 5.69
C THR A 153 -32.56 -0.73 5.47
N SER A 154 -32.86 -0.21 4.28
CA SER A 154 -34.15 0.44 3.99
C SER A 154 -35.21 -0.51 3.40
N GLY A 155 -34.86 -1.74 3.01
CA GLY A 155 -35.79 -2.70 2.40
C GLY A 155 -36.29 -2.31 0.99
N ILE A 156 -35.85 -1.18 0.45
CA ILE A 156 -36.29 -0.64 -0.86
C ILE A 156 -35.18 -0.85 -1.90
N LYS A 157 -35.49 -1.61 -2.96
CA LYS A 157 -34.61 -1.79 -4.13
C LYS A 157 -34.76 -0.57 -5.06
N VAL A 158 -33.85 0.40 -4.98
CA VAL A 158 -33.77 1.51 -5.97
C VAL A 158 -32.68 1.20 -6.99
N ALA A 159 -32.98 1.32 -8.29
CA ALA A 159 -32.03 1.05 -9.38
C ALA A 159 -30.75 1.88 -9.27
N ILE A 160 -29.62 1.32 -9.71
CA ILE A 160 -28.31 1.98 -9.69
C ILE A 160 -28.34 3.09 -10.76
N PRO A 161 -28.14 4.38 -10.42
CA PRO A 161 -28.10 5.42 -11.43
C PRO A 161 -26.81 5.26 -12.26
N GLY A 162 -26.96 4.82 -13.51
CA GLY A 162 -25.87 4.68 -14.47
C GLY A 162 -25.80 3.37 -15.27
N THR A 163 -26.71 2.41 -15.07
CA THR A 163 -26.94 1.34 -16.04
C THR A 163 -27.96 1.84 -17.06
N ILE A 164 -27.48 2.12 -18.28
CA ILE A 164 -28.35 2.18 -19.45
C ILE A 164 -28.70 0.73 -19.72
N ASP A 165 -29.88 0.32 -19.29
CA ASP A 165 -30.43 -0.99 -19.60
C ASP A 165 -30.66 -1.04 -21.13
N ALA A 166 -30.11 -2.06 -21.77
CA ALA A 166 -30.49 -2.49 -23.11
C ALA A 166 -31.58 -3.56 -22.97
#